data_AF-A0A4Q7V1R6-F1
#
_entry.id   AF-A0A4Q7V1R6-F1
#
_cell.length_a   1.000
_cell.length_b   1.000
_cell.length_c   1.000
_cell.angle_alpha   90.00
_cell.angle_beta   90.00
_cell.angle_gamma   90.00
#
_symmetry.space_group_name_H-M   'P 1'
#
loop_
_entity.id
_entity.type
_entity.pdbx_description
1 polymer ?
#
loop_
_entity_poly.entity_id
_entity_poly.type
_entity_poly.pdbx_seq_one_letter_code
_entity_poly.pdbx_strand_id
1 'polypeptide(L)'
;MGGDEAARYLQEAHVVRPHDRTALSVRSPDDSLRLIRVTGRLDVGGAATVLRMVSAQLELVAAGHRSVTDLVLDLTGVTGFETAGVTSLRHARFAAGQRGVTVHLCGFDARRHLLPAAAYRVLLDFRSFPSAEVAIETLLDVPPIAVPAQTFIPVVTAVPPPVPPAPVPRPVAVPPAPDPAPTPTVTPA
;
A
#
# COMPACT_ATOMS: atom_id res chain seq x y z
N MET A 1 32.95 -11.64 39.14
CA MET A 1 32.37 -10.45 38.49
C MET A 1 32.37 -10.72 36.99
N GLY A 2 31.21 -10.91 36.35
CA GLY A 2 31.13 -11.13 34.90
C GLY A 2 30.25 -12.29 34.38
N GLY A 3 29.43 -12.95 35.22
CA GLY A 3 28.61 -14.10 34.77
C GLY A 3 27.11 -13.82 34.58
N ASP A 4 26.55 -12.81 35.25
CA ASP A 4 25.08 -12.60 35.33
C ASP A 4 24.51 -11.62 34.31
N GLU A 5 25.35 -10.86 33.60
CA GLU A 5 24.88 -9.81 32.70
C GLU A 5 24.59 -10.34 31.28
N ALA A 6 25.31 -11.39 30.85
CA ALA A 6 25.05 -12.07 29.58
C ALA A 6 23.75 -12.89 29.60
N ALA A 7 23.31 -13.36 30.78
CA ALA A 7 22.04 -14.06 30.94
C ALA A 7 20.82 -13.12 30.83
N ARG A 8 20.98 -11.83 31.20
CA ARG A 8 19.92 -10.83 31.03
C ARG A 8 19.72 -10.40 29.57
N TYR A 9 20.76 -10.46 28.74
CA TYR A 9 20.64 -10.14 27.31
C TYR A 9 19.91 -11.21 26.48
N LEU A 10 19.83 -12.46 26.98
CA LEU A 10 19.02 -13.52 26.34
C LEU A 10 17.59 -13.60 26.89
N GLN A 11 17.23 -12.77 27.87
CA GLN A 11 15.91 -12.74 28.48
C GLN A 11 14.92 -11.79 27.79
N GLU A 12 15.33 -11.17 26.68
CA GLU A 12 14.43 -10.66 25.63
C GLU A 12 14.12 -11.75 24.59
N ALA A 13 13.99 -13.00 25.05
CA ALA A 13 13.17 -13.96 24.32
C ALA A 13 11.74 -13.41 24.32
N HIS A 14 11.40 -12.70 23.25
CA HIS A 14 10.05 -12.36 22.86
C HIS A 14 9.24 -13.66 22.89
N VAL A 15 8.63 -13.96 24.03
CA VAL A 15 7.75 -15.12 24.19
C VAL A 15 6.52 -14.82 23.35
N VAL A 16 6.60 -15.11 22.05
CA VAL A 16 5.45 -15.26 21.17
C VAL A 16 4.63 -16.38 21.80
N ARG A 17 3.63 -16.02 22.61
CA ARG A 17 2.73 -17.00 23.20
C ARG A 17 1.99 -17.69 22.05
N PRO A 18 2.11 -19.01 21.87
CA PRO A 18 1.64 -19.72 20.68
C PRO A 18 0.11 -19.86 20.54
N HIS A 19 -0.69 -19.12 21.31
CA HIS A 19 -2.14 -19.32 21.44
C HIS A 19 -3.02 -18.16 20.96
N ASP A 20 -2.47 -17.13 20.33
CA ASP A 20 -3.26 -15.98 19.84
C ASP A 20 -3.19 -15.84 18.31
N ARG A 21 -3.21 -17.00 17.62
CA ARG A 21 -3.19 -17.07 16.15
C ARG A 21 -4.40 -16.35 15.55
N THR A 22 -4.16 -15.63 14.47
CA THR A 22 -5.23 -14.95 13.73
C THR A 22 -6.19 -15.96 13.11
N ALA A 23 -7.47 -15.82 13.43
CA ALA A 23 -8.53 -16.59 12.82
C ALA A 23 -9.46 -15.68 12.03
N LEU A 24 -9.92 -16.16 10.88
CA LEU A 24 -10.74 -15.43 9.92
C LEU A 24 -12.06 -16.15 9.69
N SER A 25 -13.14 -15.39 9.55
CA SER A 25 -14.41 -15.89 9.02
C SER A 25 -14.98 -14.90 8.01
N VAL A 26 -15.53 -15.39 6.92
CA VAL A 26 -16.15 -14.56 5.89
C VAL A 26 -17.67 -14.73 5.94
N ARG A 27 -18.39 -13.61 5.83
CA ARG A 27 -19.84 -13.56 5.66
C ARG A 27 -20.15 -12.70 4.43
N SER A 28 -21.26 -13.00 3.76
CA SER A 28 -21.76 -12.24 2.61
C SER A 28 -23.14 -11.69 2.96
N PRO A 29 -23.24 -10.49 3.55
CA PRO A 29 -24.53 -9.88 3.86
C PRO A 29 -25.34 -9.55 2.60
N ASP A 30 -24.64 -9.31 1.48
CA ASP A 30 -25.20 -8.98 0.17
C ASP A 30 -24.24 -9.43 -0.95
N ASP A 31 -24.69 -9.42 -2.21
CA ASP A 31 -23.86 -9.73 -3.37
C ASP A 31 -22.73 -8.71 -3.59
N SER A 32 -22.91 -7.46 -3.18
CA SER A 32 -21.94 -6.38 -3.30
C SER A 32 -20.94 -6.27 -2.14
N LEU A 33 -21.22 -6.97 -1.03
CA LEU A 33 -20.50 -6.80 0.23
C LEU A 33 -19.92 -8.13 0.73
N ARG A 34 -18.67 -8.11 1.19
CA ARG A 34 -18.10 -9.20 2.00
C ARG A 34 -17.59 -8.66 3.33
N LEU A 35 -17.99 -9.31 4.41
CA LEU A 35 -17.52 -9.03 5.76
C LEU A 35 -16.52 -10.11 6.17
N ILE A 36 -15.29 -9.70 6.48
CA ILE A 36 -14.21 -10.57 6.96
C ILE A 36 -13.97 -10.23 8.42
N ARG A 37 -14.39 -11.12 9.32
CA ARG A 37 -14.09 -10.98 10.75
C ARG A 37 -12.70 -11.49 11.04
N VAL A 38 -11.93 -10.68 11.75
CA VAL A 38 -10.56 -10.95 12.18
C VAL A 38 -10.54 -11.06 13.70
N THR A 39 -9.98 -12.16 14.19
CA THR A 39 -9.84 -12.41 15.63
C THR A 39 -8.40 -12.85 15.97
N GLY A 40 -7.97 -12.63 17.21
CA GLY A 40 -6.59 -12.92 17.66
C GLY A 40 -5.65 -11.72 17.48
N ARG A 41 -4.35 -11.95 17.29
CA ARG A 41 -3.39 -10.86 17.11
C ARG A 41 -3.27 -10.41 15.65
N LEU A 42 -3.04 -9.13 15.45
CA LEU A 42 -2.67 -8.54 14.17
C LEU A 42 -1.18 -8.18 14.17
N ASP A 43 -0.36 -9.24 14.18
CA ASP A 43 1.08 -9.20 13.93
C ASP A 43 1.38 -9.38 12.43
N VAL A 44 2.66 -9.54 12.07
CA VAL A 44 3.05 -9.77 10.66
C VAL A 44 2.43 -11.04 10.08
N GLY A 45 2.36 -12.13 10.86
CA GLY A 45 1.78 -13.40 10.43
C GLY A 45 0.26 -13.32 10.29
N GLY A 46 -0.39 -12.62 11.20
CA GLY A 46 -1.82 -12.31 11.13
C GLY A 46 -2.18 -11.44 9.95
N ALA A 47 -1.40 -10.40 9.71
CA ALA A 47 -1.57 -9.54 8.54
C ALA A 47 -1.35 -10.32 7.23
N ALA A 48 -0.36 -11.21 7.15
CA ALA A 48 -0.18 -12.08 5.99
C ALA A 48 -1.39 -13.00 5.76
N THR A 49 -2.02 -13.48 6.83
CA THR A 49 -3.23 -14.30 6.78
C THR A 49 -4.43 -13.50 6.25
N VAL A 50 -4.61 -12.27 6.75
CA VAL A 50 -5.62 -11.32 6.25
C VAL A 50 -5.40 -11.00 4.78
N LEU A 51 -4.15 -10.69 4.38
CA LEU A 51 -3.81 -10.36 2.99
C LEU A 51 -4.12 -11.52 2.04
N ARG A 52 -3.76 -12.75 2.41
CA ARG A 52 -4.12 -13.94 1.63
C ARG A 52 -5.63 -14.10 1.49
N MET A 53 -6.40 -13.87 2.55
CA MET A 53 -7.86 -13.93 2.49
C MET A 53 -8.43 -12.86 1.57
N VAL A 54 -7.96 -11.61 1.67
CA VAL A 54 -8.37 -10.53 0.77
C VAL A 54 -8.05 -10.89 -0.68
N SER A 55 -6.83 -11.37 -0.97
CA SER A 55 -6.46 -11.82 -2.31
C SER A 55 -7.38 -12.92 -2.83
N ALA A 56 -7.72 -13.92 -2.00
CA ALA A 56 -8.65 -14.97 -2.38
C ALA A 56 -10.06 -14.43 -2.68
N GLN A 57 -10.56 -13.48 -1.90
CA GLN A 57 -11.83 -12.82 -2.20
C GLN A 57 -11.77 -12.06 -3.53
N LEU A 58 -10.69 -11.33 -3.79
CA LEU A 58 -10.50 -10.59 -5.04
C LEU A 58 -10.38 -11.52 -6.27
N GLU A 59 -9.80 -12.71 -6.12
CA GLU A 59 -9.77 -13.73 -7.17
C GLU A 59 -11.18 -14.27 -7.46
N LEU A 60 -12.00 -14.50 -6.43
CA LEU A 60 -13.41 -14.89 -6.62
C LEU A 60 -14.21 -13.80 -7.35
N VAL A 61 -13.97 -12.52 -7.03
CA VAL A 61 -14.57 -11.38 -7.75
C VAL A 61 -14.19 -11.40 -9.23
N ALA A 62 -12.91 -11.61 -9.53
CA ALA A 62 -12.42 -11.68 -10.90
C ALA A 62 -12.99 -12.89 -11.68
N ALA A 63 -13.26 -14.01 -10.99
CA ALA A 63 -13.76 -15.25 -11.60
C ALA A 63 -15.26 -15.26 -11.93
N GLY A 64 -16.00 -14.19 -11.66
CA GLY A 64 -17.42 -14.07 -12.03
C GLY A 64 -18.30 -13.38 -10.99
N HIS A 65 -17.80 -13.15 -9.78
CA HIS A 65 -18.53 -12.42 -8.72
C HIS A 65 -18.29 -10.91 -8.80
N ARG A 66 -18.52 -10.32 -9.99
CA ARG A 66 -18.24 -8.90 -10.29
C ARG A 66 -19.10 -7.89 -9.52
N SER A 67 -20.08 -8.35 -8.76
CA SER A 67 -20.94 -7.50 -7.94
C SER A 67 -20.24 -6.94 -6.71
N VAL A 68 -19.20 -7.61 -6.19
CA VAL A 68 -18.55 -7.19 -4.94
C VAL A 68 -17.77 -5.90 -5.15
N THR A 69 -18.23 -4.83 -4.51
CA THR A 69 -17.59 -3.51 -4.51
C THR A 69 -16.93 -3.20 -3.18
N ASP A 70 -17.33 -3.89 -2.10
CA ASP A 70 -16.94 -3.54 -0.75
C ASP A 70 -16.48 -4.77 0.07
N LEU A 71 -15.31 -4.64 0.70
CA LEU A 71 -14.79 -5.55 1.71
C LEU A 71 -14.73 -4.82 3.05
N VAL A 72 -15.33 -5.39 4.09
CA VAL A 72 -15.26 -4.84 5.46
C VAL A 72 -14.42 -5.78 6.30
N LEU A 73 -13.32 -5.28 6.88
CA LEU A 73 -12.53 -6.00 7.87
C LEU A 73 -13.03 -5.66 9.27
N ASP A 74 -13.68 -6.62 9.93
CA ASP A 74 -14.13 -6.49 11.31
C ASP A 74 -13.00 -6.85 12.27
N LEU A 75 -12.45 -5.83 12.91
CA LEU A 75 -11.35 -5.92 13.88
C LEU A 75 -11.87 -6.05 15.32
N THR A 76 -13.18 -6.30 15.50
CA THR A 76 -13.81 -6.42 16.82
C THR A 76 -13.32 -7.64 17.61
N GLY A 77 -12.70 -8.63 16.98
CA GLY A 77 -12.12 -9.76 17.71
C GLY A 77 -10.60 -9.68 17.90
N VAL A 78 -9.97 -8.59 17.46
CA VAL A 78 -8.51 -8.46 17.54
C VAL A 78 -8.10 -8.13 18.98
N THR A 79 -7.22 -8.96 19.54
CA THR A 79 -6.75 -8.89 20.94
C THR A 79 -5.43 -8.14 21.08
N GLY A 80 -4.69 -7.95 19.99
CA GLY A 80 -3.43 -7.21 19.99
C GLY A 80 -3.06 -6.67 18.62
N PHE A 81 -2.44 -5.49 18.60
CA PHE A 81 -2.02 -4.79 17.38
C PHE A 81 -0.51 -4.56 17.39
N GLU A 82 0.18 -5.02 16.35
CA GLU A 82 1.58 -4.68 16.13
C GLU A 82 1.69 -3.76 14.92
N THR A 83 2.55 -2.73 15.05
CA THR A 83 2.71 -1.70 14.02
C THR A 83 3.04 -2.29 12.65
N ALA A 84 3.91 -3.30 12.60
CA ALA A 84 4.29 -3.94 11.33
C ALA A 84 3.09 -4.64 10.67
N GLY A 85 2.34 -5.44 11.44
CA GLY A 85 1.15 -6.13 10.93
C GLY A 85 0.06 -5.17 10.45
N VAL A 86 -0.22 -4.13 11.23
CA VAL A 86 -1.19 -3.09 10.85
C VAL A 86 -0.76 -2.34 9.59
N THR A 87 0.52 -1.98 9.47
CA THR A 87 1.06 -1.30 8.28
C THR A 87 0.86 -2.12 7.01
N SER A 88 0.98 -3.45 7.10
CA SER A 88 0.77 -4.36 5.98
C SER A 88 -0.66 -4.34 5.44
N LEU A 89 -1.67 -3.87 6.19
CA LEU A 89 -3.05 -3.74 5.67
C LEU A 89 -3.15 -2.75 4.51
N ARG A 90 -2.21 -1.80 4.36
CA ARG A 90 -2.16 -0.91 3.19
C ARG A 90 -2.06 -1.69 1.87
N HIS A 91 -1.40 -2.86 1.88
CA HIS A 91 -1.34 -3.72 0.71
C HIS A 91 -2.71 -4.30 0.35
N ALA A 92 -3.53 -4.66 1.34
CA ALA A 92 -4.90 -5.14 1.10
C ALA A 92 -5.73 -4.06 0.40
N ARG A 93 -5.69 -2.84 0.93
CA ARG A 93 -6.37 -1.68 0.35
C ARG A 93 -5.89 -1.41 -1.08
N PHE A 94 -4.59 -1.40 -1.30
CA PHE A 94 -4.02 -1.15 -2.63
C PHE A 94 -4.46 -2.23 -3.62
N ALA A 95 -4.31 -3.51 -3.27
CA ALA A 95 -4.66 -4.62 -4.15
C ALA A 95 -6.16 -4.70 -4.48
N ALA A 96 -7.02 -4.33 -3.53
CA ALA A 96 -8.46 -4.23 -3.73
C ALA A 96 -8.83 -3.03 -4.63
N GLY A 97 -8.22 -1.87 -4.37
CA GLY A 97 -8.45 -0.66 -5.17
C GLY A 97 -8.10 -0.83 -6.64
N GLN A 98 -7.04 -1.60 -6.96
CA GLN A 98 -6.69 -1.96 -8.34
C GLN A 98 -7.76 -2.78 -9.07
N ARG A 99 -8.71 -3.36 -8.33
CA ARG A 99 -9.83 -4.15 -8.86
C ARG A 99 -11.19 -3.45 -8.68
N GLY A 100 -11.19 -2.16 -8.33
CA GLY A 100 -12.42 -1.41 -8.09
C GLY A 100 -13.14 -1.78 -6.79
N VAL A 101 -12.47 -2.47 -5.87
CA VAL A 101 -13.03 -2.91 -4.60
C VAL A 101 -12.49 -2.04 -3.46
N THR A 102 -13.37 -1.52 -2.61
CA THR A 102 -12.99 -0.70 -1.46
C THR A 102 -12.84 -1.56 -0.20
N VAL A 103 -11.77 -1.34 0.57
CA VAL A 103 -11.58 -1.97 1.88
C VAL A 103 -11.90 -0.97 2.98
N HIS A 104 -12.85 -1.34 3.84
CA HIS A 104 -13.26 -0.60 5.03
C HIS A 104 -12.86 -1.35 6.29
N LEU A 105 -12.79 -0.64 7.41
CA LEU A 105 -12.49 -1.23 8.71
C LEU A 105 -13.66 -1.02 9.68
N CYS A 106 -13.86 -1.93 10.63
CA CYS A 106 -14.74 -1.64 11.75
C CYS A 106 -14.24 -2.19 13.08
N GLY A 107 -14.75 -1.63 14.18
CA GLY A 107 -14.59 -2.19 15.53
C GLY A 107 -13.23 -2.03 16.20
N PHE A 108 -12.32 -1.21 15.64
CA PHE A 108 -11.00 -0.95 16.24
C PHE A 108 -10.99 0.23 17.22
N ASP A 109 -11.92 1.20 17.10
CA ASP A 109 -11.91 2.42 17.93
C ASP A 109 -12.11 2.14 19.42
N ALA A 110 -12.97 1.17 19.76
CA ALA A 110 -13.15 0.72 21.15
C ALA A 110 -11.85 0.15 21.77
N ARG A 111 -10.88 -0.25 20.92
CA ARG A 111 -9.57 -0.76 21.30
C ARG A 111 -8.44 0.22 21.02
N ARG A 112 -8.72 1.50 20.84
CA ARG A 112 -7.71 2.54 20.62
C ARG A 112 -6.59 2.53 21.67
N HIS A 113 -6.90 2.17 22.92
CA HIS A 113 -5.92 2.04 24.00
C HIS A 113 -4.89 0.90 23.79
N LEU A 114 -5.17 -0.08 22.93
CA LEU A 114 -4.28 -1.18 22.57
C LEU A 114 -3.45 -0.89 21.31
N LEU A 115 -3.72 0.21 20.61
CA LEU A 115 -3.11 0.54 19.34
C LEU A 115 -1.86 1.40 19.54
N PRO A 116 -0.68 0.95 19.08
CA PRO A 116 0.47 1.84 18.94
C PRO A 116 0.10 3.07 18.10
N ALA A 117 0.61 4.25 18.46
CA ALA A 117 0.24 5.50 17.76
C ALA A 117 0.50 5.44 16.25
N ALA A 118 1.60 4.79 15.84
CA ALA A 118 1.92 4.56 14.43
C ALA A 118 0.90 3.64 13.73
N ALA A 119 0.46 2.57 14.42
CA ALA A 119 -0.57 1.67 13.92
C ALA A 119 -1.92 2.40 13.75
N TYR A 120 -2.32 3.19 14.74
CA TYR A 120 -3.57 3.97 14.68
C TYR A 120 -3.59 4.91 13.48
N ARG A 121 -2.48 5.61 13.20
CA ARG A 121 -2.37 6.48 12.02
C ARG A 121 -2.59 5.74 10.70
N VAL A 122 -2.11 4.50 10.58
CA VAL A 122 -2.37 3.67 9.39
C VAL A 122 -3.86 3.34 9.27
N LEU A 123 -4.52 2.99 10.38
CA LEU A 123 -5.94 2.66 10.36
C LEU A 123 -6.81 3.87 9.96
N LEU A 124 -6.40 5.09 10.31
CA LEU A 124 -7.06 6.32 9.89
C LEU A 124 -7.03 6.58 8.38
N ASP A 125 -6.14 5.92 7.63
CA ASP A 125 -6.16 6.04 6.17
C ASP A 125 -7.44 5.41 5.58
N PHE A 126 -8.03 4.43 6.28
CA PHE A 126 -9.21 3.70 5.83
C PHE A 126 -10.49 4.43 6.23
N ARG A 127 -11.55 4.24 5.43
CA ARG A 127 -12.90 4.53 5.93
C ARG A 127 -13.23 3.50 7.01
N SER A 128 -13.61 3.99 8.19
CA SER A 128 -13.91 3.16 9.35
C SER A 128 -15.36 3.32 9.81
N PHE A 129 -15.88 2.25 10.41
CA PHE A 129 -17.21 2.21 11.02
C PHE A 129 -17.13 1.76 12.47
N PRO A 130 -18.05 2.21 13.34
CA PRO A 130 -18.06 1.79 14.75
C PRO A 130 -18.22 0.27 14.92
N SER A 131 -19.08 -0.36 14.11
CA SER A 131 -19.34 -1.80 14.14
C SER A 131 -19.59 -2.36 12.73
N ALA A 132 -19.65 -3.69 12.62
CA ALA A 132 -19.99 -4.37 11.37
C ALA A 132 -21.44 -4.10 10.95
N GLU A 133 -22.37 -4.03 11.91
CA GLU A 133 -23.79 -3.74 11.68
C GLU A 133 -23.95 -2.36 11.04
N VAL A 134 -23.31 -1.33 11.62
CA VAL A 134 -23.33 0.04 11.06
C VAL A 134 -22.70 0.08 9.67
N ALA A 135 -21.62 -0.68 9.44
CA ALA A 135 -21.00 -0.77 8.11
C ALA A 135 -21.95 -1.39 7.08
N ILE A 136 -22.63 -2.47 7.43
CA ILE A 136 -23.60 -3.15 6.56
C ILE A 136 -24.75 -2.20 6.23
N GLU A 137 -25.38 -1.62 7.24
CA GLU A 137 -26.48 -0.66 7.05
C GLU A 137 -26.03 0.50 6.16
N THR A 138 -24.89 1.13 6.47
CA THR A 138 -24.42 2.30 5.72
C THR A 138 -24.02 1.97 4.28
N LEU A 139 -23.46 0.79 4.01
CA LEU A 139 -22.98 0.42 2.67
C LEU A 139 -24.11 -0.12 1.78
N LEU A 140 -25.14 -0.74 2.38
CA LEU A 140 -26.29 -1.27 1.65
C LEU A 140 -27.44 -0.27 1.49
N ASP A 141 -27.55 0.72 2.38
CA ASP A 141 -28.54 1.81 2.30
C ASP A 141 -28.11 2.91 1.31
N VAL A 142 -26.92 2.78 0.71
CA VAL A 142 -26.51 3.60 -0.43
C VAL A 142 -27.17 3.02 -1.68
N PRO A 143 -28.15 3.69 -2.33
CA PRO A 143 -28.55 3.31 -3.67
C PRO A 143 -27.29 3.32 -4.53
N PRO A 144 -27.08 2.36 -5.45
CA PRO A 144 -25.85 2.27 -6.21
C PRO A 144 -25.60 3.64 -6.80
N ILE A 145 -24.59 4.34 -6.26
CA ILE A 145 -24.04 5.48 -6.97
C ILE A 145 -23.51 4.80 -8.22
N ALA A 146 -24.26 4.96 -9.32
CA ALA A 146 -23.69 4.86 -10.63
C ALA A 146 -22.56 5.87 -10.59
N VAL A 147 -21.38 5.41 -10.20
CA VAL A 147 -20.14 6.08 -10.52
C VAL A 147 -20.29 6.19 -12.03
N PRO A 148 -20.52 7.40 -12.60
CA PRO A 148 -20.50 7.50 -14.05
C PRO A 148 -19.18 6.85 -14.39
N ALA A 149 -19.22 5.79 -15.21
CA ALA A 149 -18.04 5.05 -15.59
C ALA A 149 -17.01 6.13 -15.85
N GLN A 150 -16.08 6.32 -14.91
CA GLN A 150 -15.03 7.28 -15.12
C GLN A 150 -14.41 6.63 -16.31
N THR A 151 -14.55 7.30 -17.46
CA THR A 151 -13.81 6.95 -18.65
C THR A 151 -12.41 6.84 -18.11
N PHE A 152 -12.00 5.60 -17.87
CA PHE A 152 -10.64 5.25 -17.65
C PHE A 152 -10.11 5.52 -19.04
N ILE A 153 -9.80 6.79 -19.30
CA ILE A 153 -8.85 7.13 -20.32
C ILE A 153 -7.64 6.39 -19.77
N PRO A 154 -7.22 5.27 -20.39
CA PRO A 154 -5.92 4.77 -20.03
C PRO A 154 -5.03 5.99 -20.25
N VAL A 155 -4.45 6.52 -19.19
CA VAL A 155 -3.11 7.08 -19.34
C VAL A 155 -2.30 5.85 -19.73
N VAL A 156 -2.37 5.54 -21.02
CA VAL A 156 -1.24 5.03 -21.75
C VAL A 156 -0.22 6.10 -21.45
N THR A 157 0.59 5.87 -20.43
CA THR A 157 1.92 6.43 -20.39
C THR A 157 2.51 5.93 -21.69
N ALA A 158 2.31 6.71 -22.76
CA ALA A 158 3.01 6.52 -24.00
C ALA A 158 4.46 6.59 -23.53
N VAL A 159 5.11 5.44 -23.47
CA VAL A 159 6.56 5.39 -23.46
C VAL A 159 6.93 6.31 -24.61
N PRO A 160 7.54 7.50 -24.35
CA PRO A 160 7.87 8.39 -25.43
C PRO A 160 8.70 7.58 -26.42
N PRO A 161 8.42 7.66 -27.73
CA PRO A 161 9.27 7.00 -28.71
C PRO A 161 10.72 7.38 -28.41
N PRO A 162 11.69 6.46 -28.55
CA PRO A 162 13.09 6.75 -28.30
C PRO A 162 13.44 8.03 -29.04
N VAL A 163 13.90 9.04 -28.29
CA VAL A 163 14.33 10.32 -28.86
C VAL A 163 15.38 9.97 -29.94
N PRO A 164 15.17 10.35 -31.21
CA PRO A 164 16.19 10.11 -32.22
C PRO A 164 17.49 10.78 -31.76
N PRO A 165 18.65 10.12 -31.93
CA PRO A 165 19.92 10.72 -31.54
C PRO A 165 20.05 12.10 -32.19
N ALA A 166 20.45 13.08 -31.38
CA ALA A 166 20.64 14.45 -31.85
C ALA A 166 21.53 14.46 -33.10
N PRO A 167 21.22 15.30 -34.12
CA PRO A 167 22.07 15.41 -35.29
C PRO A 167 23.48 15.82 -34.83
N VAL A 168 24.47 15.02 -35.21
CA VAL A 168 25.88 15.30 -34.95
C VAL A 168 26.18 16.70 -35.53
N PRO A 169 26.71 17.64 -34.74
CA PRO A 169 27.06 18.96 -35.28
C PRO A 169 28.08 18.76 -36.40
N ARG A 170 27.75 19.27 -37.59
CA ARG A 170 28.72 19.32 -38.69
C ARG A 170 29.92 20.14 -38.21
N PRO A 171 31.17 19.70 -38.44
CA PRO A 171 32.33 20.50 -38.09
C PRO A 171 32.23 21.85 -38.79
N VAL A 172 32.21 22.92 -37.98
CA VAL A 172 32.34 24.29 -38.47
C VAL A 172 33.72 24.38 -39.10
N ALA A 173 33.76 24.68 -40.41
CA ALA A 173 35.01 24.95 -41.10
C ALA A 173 35.72 26.10 -40.38
N VAL A 174 36.86 25.80 -39.75
CA VAL A 174 37.75 26.81 -39.18
C VAL A 174 38.30 27.61 -40.35
N PRO A 175 38.09 28.94 -40.42
CA PRO A 175 38.72 29.76 -41.45
C PRO A 175 40.24 29.66 -41.30
N PRO A 176 41.00 29.58 -42.40
CA PRO A 176 42.46 29.53 -42.35
C PRO A 176 42.99 30.74 -41.57
N ALA A 177 44.02 30.48 -40.75
CA ALA A 177 44.68 31.51 -39.96
C ALA A 177 45.20 32.65 -40.88
N PRO A 178 45.10 33.92 -40.46
CA PRO A 178 45.70 35.02 -41.20
C PRO A 178 47.23 34.85 -41.24
N ASP A 179 47.83 35.14 -42.39
CA ASP A 179 49.28 35.12 -42.58
C ASP A 179 49.99 35.96 -41.49
N PRO A 180 51.10 35.46 -40.93
CA PRO A 180 51.88 36.24 -39.97
C PRO A 180 52.43 37.50 -40.65
N ALA A 181 52.17 38.65 -40.03
CA ALA A 181 52.72 39.93 -40.44
C ALA A 181 54.27 39.89 -40.44
N PRO A 182 54.93 40.60 -41.37
CA PRO A 182 56.39 40.62 -41.45
C PRO A 182 57.00 41.25 -40.19
N THR A 183 57.99 40.55 -39.64
CA THR A 183 58.78 40.98 -38.48
C THR A 183 59.47 42.32 -38.74
N PRO A 184 59.35 43.33 -37.86
CA PRO A 184 60.13 44.56 -38.00
C PRO A 184 61.61 44.28 -37.73
N THR A 185 62.45 44.55 -38.73
CA THR A 185 63.91 44.61 -38.61
C THR A 185 64.30 45.68 -37.60
N VAL A 186 64.89 45.26 -36.48
CA VAL A 186 65.55 46.17 -35.53
C VAL A 186 67.00 46.34 -35.99
N THR A 187 67.34 47.54 -36.45
CA THR A 187 68.72 47.98 -36.66
C THR A 187 69.30 48.43 -35.31
N PRO A 188 70.36 47.79 -34.78
CA PRO A 188 71.07 48.31 -33.62
C PRO A 188 72.03 49.45 -34.02
N ALA A 189 72.20 50.38 -33.08
CA ALA A 189 73.04 51.58 -33.16
C ALA A 189 74.55 51.28 -33.15
#